data_AF-A0A965WM68-F1
#
_entry.id   AF-A0A965WM68-F1
#
_cell.length_a   1.000
_cell.length_b   1.000
_cell.length_c   1.000
_cell.angle_alpha   90.00
_cell.angle_beta   90.00
_cell.angle_gamma   90.00
#
_symmetry.space_group_name_H-M   'P 1'
#
loop_
_entity.id
_entity.type
_entity.pdbx_description
1 polymer ?
#
loop_
_entity_poly.entity_id
_entity_poly.type
_entity_poly.pdbx_seq_one_letter_code
_entity_poly.pdbx_strand_id
1 'polypeptide(L)'
;MSKIFFKKSIIFLIFFLILPSCSSKVQKYLPALADRDAKKELEDTSSEYRLGWQDGCETGISDGSNTFYKMFYRNNKVDGYLVSNSPDYRDAWDLAFWYCFRNTYIRQKSSMWSSIMKGFR
;
A
#
# COMPACT_ATOMS: atom_id res chain seq x y z
N MET A 1 -25.28 32.85 -24.82
CA MET A 1 -23.86 33.01 -24.44
C MET A 1 -23.47 32.26 -23.15
N SER A 2 -24.13 31.13 -22.79
CA SER A 2 -23.93 30.46 -21.48
C SER A 2 -23.30 29.05 -21.57
N LYS A 3 -23.49 28.32 -22.68
CA LYS A 3 -23.00 26.92 -22.83
C LYS A 3 -21.47 26.78 -22.91
N ILE A 4 -20.76 27.80 -23.40
CA ILE A 4 -19.29 27.78 -23.56
C ILE A 4 -18.60 27.97 -22.21
N PHE A 5 -19.20 28.74 -21.30
CA PHE A 5 -18.66 28.99 -19.95
C PHE A 5 -18.77 27.74 -19.07
N PHE A 6 -19.88 27.00 -19.18
CA PHE A 6 -20.09 25.75 -18.44
C PHE A 6 -19.09 24.64 -18.85
N LYS A 7 -18.77 24.54 -20.14
CA LYS A 7 -17.80 23.56 -20.66
C LYS A 7 -16.37 23.82 -20.17
N LYS A 8 -15.96 25.09 -20.09
CA LYS A 8 -14.65 25.48 -19.54
C LYS A 8 -14.56 25.24 -18.03
N SER A 9 -15.66 25.45 -17.31
CA SER A 9 -15.74 25.18 -15.85
C SER A 9 -15.61 23.68 -15.52
N ILE A 10 -16.22 22.80 -16.33
CA ILE A 10 -16.08 21.33 -16.16
C ILE A 10 -14.64 20.88 -16.36
N ILE A 11 -13.94 21.40 -17.37
CA ILE A 11 -12.53 21.07 -17.62
C ILE A 11 -11.65 21.53 -16.45
N PHE A 12 -11.92 22.72 -15.90
CA PHE A 12 -11.21 23.23 -14.73
C PHE A 12 -11.46 22.37 -13.49
N LEU A 13 -12.68 21.88 -13.31
CA LEU A 13 -13.07 21.02 -12.19
C LEU A 13 -12.45 19.61 -12.30
N ILE A 14 -12.39 19.05 -13.52
CA ILE A 14 -11.65 17.80 -13.80
C ILE A 14 -10.16 18.00 -13.53
N PHE A 15 -9.57 19.12 -13.97
CA PHE A 15 -8.15 19.42 -13.73
C PHE A 15 -7.84 19.55 -12.24
N PHE A 16 -8.71 20.22 -11.47
CA PHE A 16 -8.56 20.40 -10.03
C PHE A 16 -8.66 19.08 -9.25
N LEU A 17 -9.43 18.10 -9.75
CA LEU A 17 -9.55 16.76 -9.17
C LEU A 17 -8.33 15.87 -9.45
N ILE A 18 -7.50 16.17 -10.45
CA ILE A 18 -6.30 15.37 -10.78
C ILE A 18 -5.08 15.81 -9.96
N LEU A 19 -5.04 17.09 -9.54
CA LEU A 19 -3.97 17.67 -8.72
C LEU A 19 -3.68 16.92 -7.40
N PRO A 20 -4.66 16.40 -6.63
CA PRO A 20 -4.37 15.66 -5.40
C PRO A 20 -3.86 14.22 -5.61
N SER A 21 -3.86 13.68 -6.83
CA SER A 21 -3.50 12.25 -7.06
C SER A 21 -2.03 11.93 -6.77
N CYS A 22 -1.15 12.94 -6.72
CA CYS A 22 0.29 12.77 -6.55
C CYS A 22 0.75 12.79 -5.07
N SER A 23 -0.19 12.89 -4.11
CA SER A 23 0.18 12.92 -2.69
C SER A 23 0.22 11.51 -2.11
N SER A 24 1.38 11.08 -1.63
CA SER A 24 1.54 9.84 -0.85
C SER A 24 0.65 9.80 0.40
N LYS A 25 0.11 10.95 0.84
CA LYS A 25 -0.87 11.03 1.94
C LYS A 25 -2.21 10.35 1.60
N VAL A 26 -2.52 10.13 0.32
CA VAL A 26 -3.71 9.40 -0.12
C VAL A 26 -3.66 7.93 0.31
N GLN A 27 -2.46 7.35 0.50
CA GLN A 27 -2.27 6.00 1.02
C GLN A 27 -2.97 5.77 2.37
N LYS A 28 -3.13 6.81 3.20
CA LYS A 28 -3.78 6.71 4.52
C LYS A 28 -5.27 6.44 4.45
N TYR A 29 -5.93 6.84 3.36
CA TYR A 29 -7.36 6.67 3.16
C TYR A 29 -7.70 5.40 2.38
N LEU A 30 -6.70 4.77 1.75
CA LEU A 30 -6.83 3.47 1.13
C LEU A 30 -6.63 2.38 2.19
N PRO A 31 -7.39 1.27 2.13
CA PRO A 31 -7.20 0.18 3.06
C PRO A 31 -5.79 -0.39 2.88
N ALA A 32 -4.93 -0.17 3.87
CA ALA A 32 -3.63 -0.83 3.93
C ALA A 32 -3.87 -2.34 4.07
N LEU A 33 -3.50 -3.08 3.02
CA LEU A 33 -3.62 -4.53 2.95
C LEU A 33 -2.66 -5.25 3.92
N ALA A 34 -1.69 -4.52 4.48
CA ALA A 34 -0.49 -5.05 5.10
C ALA A 34 -0.68 -5.74 6.46
N ASP A 35 -1.81 -5.62 7.14
CA ASP A 35 -1.79 -6.06 8.55
C ASP A 35 -3.13 -6.40 9.17
N ARG A 36 -4.22 -6.51 8.41
CA ARG A 36 -5.52 -6.71 9.07
C ARG A 36 -5.59 -8.00 9.89
N ASP A 37 -4.93 -9.06 9.41
CA ASP A 37 -5.02 -10.38 10.02
C ASP A 37 -3.94 -10.59 11.09
N ALA A 38 -2.76 -9.98 10.96
CA ALA A 38 -1.65 -10.11 11.90
C ALA A 38 -1.68 -9.08 13.04
N LYS A 39 -2.44 -7.99 12.91
CA LYS A 39 -2.47 -6.89 13.89
C LYS A 39 -2.68 -7.33 15.34
N LYS A 40 -3.55 -8.32 15.58
CA LYS A 40 -3.84 -8.81 16.94
C LYS A 40 -2.69 -9.63 17.53
N GLU A 41 -1.98 -10.38 16.69
CA GLU A 41 -0.84 -11.21 17.10
C GLU A 41 0.42 -10.36 17.32
N LEU A 42 0.50 -9.19 16.68
CA LEU A 42 1.62 -8.25 16.81
C LEU A 42 1.51 -7.32 18.02
N GLU A 43 0.36 -7.25 18.69
CA GLU A 43 0.17 -6.37 19.87
C GLU A 43 1.09 -6.76 21.04
N ASP A 44 1.41 -8.04 21.19
CA ASP A 44 2.25 -8.57 22.26
C ASP A 44 3.76 -8.62 21.91
N THR A 45 4.14 -8.15 20.71
CA THR A 45 5.53 -8.22 20.21
C THR A 45 6.34 -6.95 20.52
N SER A 46 7.67 -7.03 20.37
CA SER A 46 8.55 -5.86 20.52
C SER A 46 8.21 -4.77 19.50
N SER A 47 8.43 -3.50 19.85
CA SER A 47 8.13 -2.39 18.96
C SER A 47 8.92 -2.45 17.65
N GLU A 48 10.14 -2.97 17.70
CA GLU A 48 11.01 -3.16 16.55
C GLU A 48 10.52 -4.31 15.65
N TYR A 49 10.07 -5.41 16.25
CA TYR A 49 9.43 -6.51 15.51
C TYR A 49 8.18 -6.04 14.78
N ARG A 50 7.30 -5.28 15.46
CA ARG A 50 6.09 -4.73 14.84
C ARG A 50 6.40 -3.78 13.69
N LEU A 51 7.43 -2.95 13.84
CA LEU A 51 7.85 -2.03 12.77
C LEU A 51 8.45 -2.79 11.59
N GLY A 52 9.32 -3.77 11.86
CA GLY A 52 9.89 -4.66 10.84
C GLY A 52 8.80 -5.39 10.07
N TRP A 53 7.80 -5.92 10.79
CA TRP A 53 6.65 -6.56 10.16
C TRP A 53 5.86 -5.62 9.25
N GLN A 54 5.55 -4.41 9.73
CA GLN A 54 4.81 -3.42 8.96
C GLN A 54 5.54 -3.01 7.68
N ASP A 55 6.84 -2.74 7.79
CA ASP A 55 7.68 -2.31 6.67
C ASP A 55 7.92 -3.43 5.66
N GLY A 56 8.20 -4.65 6.15
CA GLY A 56 8.39 -5.84 5.34
C GLY A 56 7.12 -6.20 4.58
N CYS A 57 5.97 -6.17 5.26
CA CYS A 57 4.70 -6.45 4.62
C CYS A 57 4.32 -5.39 3.57
N GLU A 58 4.47 -4.09 3.84
CA GLU A 58 4.21 -3.05 2.82
C GLU A 58 5.07 -3.26 1.56
N THR A 59 6.34 -3.60 1.76
CA THR A 59 7.27 -3.92 0.67
C THR A 59 6.84 -5.16 -0.10
N GLY A 60 6.51 -6.26 0.59
CA GLY A 60 6.08 -7.52 -0.02
C GLY A 60 4.77 -7.39 -0.79
N ILE A 61 3.79 -6.66 -0.27
CA ILE A 61 2.54 -6.37 -0.99
C ILE A 61 2.84 -5.51 -2.21
N SER A 62 3.63 -4.45 -2.06
CA SER A 62 3.99 -3.60 -3.19
C SER A 62 4.64 -4.42 -4.30
N ASP A 63 5.57 -5.31 -3.98
CA ASP A 63 6.25 -6.14 -4.99
C ASP A 63 5.32 -7.16 -5.66
N GLY A 64 4.51 -7.85 -4.86
CA GLY A 64 3.52 -8.84 -5.31
C GLY A 64 2.26 -8.25 -5.95
N SER A 65 2.16 -6.92 -6.03
CA SER A 65 0.98 -6.21 -6.50
C SER A 65 1.05 -5.69 -7.94
N ASN A 66 -0.11 -5.29 -8.46
CA ASN A 66 -0.28 -4.65 -9.75
C ASN A 66 0.29 -3.22 -9.76
N THR A 67 0.46 -2.68 -10.97
CA THR A 67 1.01 -1.34 -11.19
C THR A 67 0.24 -0.25 -10.45
N PHE A 68 -1.07 -0.40 -10.25
CA PHE A 68 -1.87 0.59 -9.53
C PHE A 68 -1.45 0.71 -8.07
N TYR A 69 -1.29 -0.41 -7.37
CA TYR A 69 -0.85 -0.40 -5.98
C TYR A 69 0.59 0.11 -5.85
N LYS A 70 1.48 -0.24 -6.79
CA LYS A 70 2.87 0.26 -6.86
C LYS A 70 2.98 1.77 -7.03
N MET A 71 2.00 2.44 -7.63
CA MET A 71 1.98 3.91 -7.72
C MET A 71 1.76 4.57 -6.36
N PHE A 72 1.05 3.90 -5.46
CA PHE A 72 0.75 4.44 -4.14
C PHE A 72 1.75 3.95 -3.10
N TYR A 73 2.12 2.67 -3.04
CA TYR A 73 2.93 2.12 -1.95
C TYR A 73 4.38 1.83 -2.36
N ARG A 74 5.32 2.08 -1.45
CA ARG A 74 6.75 1.90 -1.73
C ARG A 74 7.13 0.42 -1.75
N ASN A 75 7.98 0.05 -2.70
CA ASN A 75 8.58 -1.29 -2.80
C ASN A 75 9.91 -1.41 -2.04
N ASN A 76 10.30 -0.40 -1.28
CA ASN A 76 11.58 -0.31 -0.59
C ASN A 76 11.44 0.26 0.82
N LYS A 77 10.34 -0.07 1.51
CA LYS A 77 10.11 0.42 2.86
C LYS A 77 10.92 -0.43 3.83
N VAL A 78 12.05 0.14 4.24
CA VAL A 78 13.02 -0.50 5.14
C VAL A 78 13.76 0.58 5.93
N ASP A 79 13.92 0.36 7.23
CA ASP A 79 14.78 1.16 8.08
C ASP A 79 16.19 0.55 8.09
N GLY A 80 17.12 1.18 7.37
CA GLY A 80 18.49 0.67 7.24
C GLY A 80 19.29 0.65 8.56
N TYR A 81 18.94 1.50 9.52
CA TYR A 81 19.57 1.50 10.83
C TYR A 81 19.09 0.30 11.65
N LEU A 82 17.77 0.05 11.66
CA LEU A 82 17.20 -1.07 12.40
C LEU A 82 17.53 -2.43 11.77
N VAL A 83 17.56 -2.55 10.44
CA VAL A 83 18.02 -3.78 9.76
C VAL A 83 19.44 -4.19 10.20
N SER A 84 20.30 -3.20 10.45
CA SER A 84 21.70 -3.44 10.79
C SER A 84 21.91 -3.70 12.29
N ASN A 85 21.10 -3.10 13.15
CA ASN A 85 21.32 -3.10 14.60
C ASN A 85 20.30 -3.94 15.40
N SER A 86 19.15 -4.26 14.82
CA SER A 86 18.08 -5.02 15.48
C SER A 86 17.81 -6.34 14.74
N PRO A 87 18.13 -7.50 15.34
CA PRO A 87 17.78 -8.78 14.75
C PRO A 87 16.25 -8.95 14.69
N ASP A 88 15.51 -8.47 15.70
CA ASP A 88 14.05 -8.52 15.74
C ASP A 88 13.42 -7.82 14.54
N TYR A 89 13.88 -6.59 14.23
CA TYR A 89 13.39 -5.85 13.07
C TYR A 89 13.67 -6.62 11.78
N ARG A 90 14.92 -7.08 11.61
CA ARG A 90 15.38 -7.73 10.38
C ARG A 90 14.62 -9.02 10.12
N ASP A 91 14.46 -9.85 11.14
CA ASP A 91 13.82 -11.16 11.01
C ASP A 91 12.30 -10.98 10.82
N ALA A 92 11.68 -10.01 11.49
CA ALA A 92 10.28 -9.64 11.26
C ALA A 92 10.05 -9.12 9.83
N TRP A 93 10.97 -8.30 9.31
CA TRP A 93 10.87 -7.74 7.97
C TRP A 93 10.91 -8.83 6.91
N ASP A 94 11.86 -9.77 7.00
CA ASP A 94 12.00 -10.86 6.01
C ASP A 94 10.78 -11.81 6.05
N LEU A 95 10.33 -12.17 7.26
CA LEU A 95 9.15 -13.01 7.43
C LEU A 95 7.88 -12.33 6.87
N ALA A 96 7.66 -11.07 7.23
CA ALA A 96 6.50 -10.31 6.78
C ALA A 96 6.51 -10.07 5.27
N PHE A 97 7.69 -9.81 4.68
CA PHE A 97 7.86 -9.68 3.24
C PHE A 97 7.32 -10.90 2.51
N TRP A 98 7.81 -12.10 2.85
CA TRP A 98 7.40 -13.32 2.16
C TRP A 98 5.95 -13.70 2.42
N TYR A 99 5.48 -13.53 3.65
CA TYR A 99 4.09 -13.80 4.02
C TYR A 99 3.14 -12.95 3.18
N CYS A 100 3.37 -11.64 3.17
CA CYS A 100 2.49 -10.70 2.50
C CYS A 100 2.62 -10.69 0.97
N PHE A 101 3.83 -10.89 0.46
CA PHE A 101 4.08 -11.08 -0.97
C PHE A 101 3.28 -12.26 -1.50
N ARG A 102 3.39 -13.44 -0.86
CA ARG A 102 2.68 -14.65 -1.32
C ARG A 102 1.18 -14.50 -1.18
N ASN A 103 0.70 -13.97 -0.05
CA ASN A 103 -0.73 -13.74 0.16
C ASN A 103 -1.30 -12.80 -0.92
N THR A 104 -0.59 -11.72 -1.24
CA THR A 104 -1.01 -10.76 -2.27
C THR A 104 -0.92 -11.37 -3.66
N TYR A 105 0.16 -12.06 -3.99
CA TYR A 105 0.38 -12.70 -5.27
C TYR A 105 -0.72 -13.72 -5.60
N ILE A 106 -1.14 -14.53 -4.62
CA ILE A 106 -2.25 -15.48 -4.77
C ILE A 106 -3.56 -14.73 -5.02
N ARG A 107 -3.85 -13.67 -4.25
CA ARG A 107 -5.10 -12.89 -4.36
C ARG A 107 -5.18 -12.06 -5.64
N GLN A 108 -4.04 -11.60 -6.16
CA GLN A 108 -3.95 -10.76 -7.36
C GLN A 108 -3.91 -11.53 -8.69
N LYS A 109 -3.98 -12.87 -8.67
CA LYS A 109 -4.37 -13.63 -9.88
C LYS A 109 -5.77 -13.28 -10.41
N SER A 110 -6.54 -12.45 -9.70
CA SER A 110 -7.81 -11.87 -10.17
C SER A 110 -7.59 -10.58 -10.99
N SER A 111 -8.37 -10.39 -12.07
CA SER A 111 -8.12 -9.39 -13.13
C SER A 111 -7.86 -7.95 -12.63
N MET A 112 -7.19 -7.12 -13.44
CA MET A 112 -6.94 -5.69 -13.15
C MET A 112 -8.18 -4.90 -12.70
N TRP A 113 -9.38 -5.30 -13.14
CA TRP A 113 -10.66 -4.70 -12.74
C TRP A 113 -11.25 -5.26 -11.44
N SER A 114 -10.79 -6.43 -10.99
CA SER A 114 -11.13 -7.06 -9.71
C SER A 114 -10.83 -6.12 -8.53
N SER A 115 -9.64 -5.49 -8.56
CA SER A 115 -9.18 -4.56 -7.53
C SER A 115 -9.99 -3.26 -7.46
N ILE A 116 -10.70 -2.88 -8.53
CA ILE A 116 -11.46 -1.62 -8.61
C ILE A 116 -12.96 -1.85 -8.39
N MET A 117 -13.55 -2.92 -8.94
CA MET A 117 -15.01 -3.06 -9.04
C MET A 117 -15.61 -4.23 -8.26
N LYS A 118 -14.81 -5.20 -7.80
CA LYS A 118 -15.35 -6.38 -7.10
C LYS A 118 -14.81 -6.61 -5.70
N GLY A 119 -13.75 -5.92 -5.31
CA GLY A 119 -13.11 -6.15 -4.03
C GLY A 119 -12.57 -7.57 -3.93
N PHE A 120 -11.66 -7.78 -2.99
CA PHE A 120 -11.16 -9.10 -2.68
C PHE A 120 -12.32 -10.02 -2.28
N ARG A 121 -12.59 -11.05 -3.07
CA ARG A 121 -13.36 -12.22 -2.64
C ARG A 121 -12.41 -13.26 -2.08
#